data_AF-I4EWU4-F1
#
_entry.id   AF-I4EWU4-F1
#
_cell.length_a   1.000
_cell.length_b   1.000
_cell.length_c   1.000
_cell.angle_alpha   90.00
_cell.angle_beta   90.00
_cell.angle_gamma   90.00
#
_symmetry.space_group_name_H-M   'P 1'
#
loop_
_entity.id
_entity.type
_entity.pdbx_description
1 polymer ?
#
loop_
_entity_poly.entity_id
_entity_poly.type
_entity_poly.pdbx_seq_one_letter_code
_entity_poly.pdbx_strand_id
1 'polypeptide(L)'
;MTGQPSEEVVVHPDHRAGTGPAIRRAALGPGPLRRGSDRLEFLALVLLVCGLLAAALVGVAAARAGHAQARDQAAAAAAERQQVPARLVDEVAAPVGESWDGRFREQWTAVWAGPDGTEHQGTVTLAAGARAGSSVPIWIGRDGTREPPPLSADDVTGRAVGQGLGVFVGLSALLWAAHAGTGVLIERSRSRRWEAEWASVEPSWR
;
A
#
# COMPACT_ATOMS: atom_id res chain seq x y z
N MET A 1 20.03 -47.24 64.27
CA MET A 1 19.64 -47.73 62.93
C MET A 1 18.48 -46.85 62.48
N THR A 2 18.70 -45.57 62.21
CA THR A 2 19.26 -44.98 60.97
C THR A 2 18.39 -45.33 59.75
N GLY A 3 17.53 -44.38 59.36
CA GLY A 3 16.62 -44.49 58.22
C GLY A 3 15.95 -43.15 57.89
N GLN A 4 16.71 -42.21 57.36
CA GLN A 4 16.27 -41.27 56.30
C GLN A 4 16.53 -41.97 54.94
N PRO A 5 15.94 -41.58 53.79
CA PRO A 5 15.14 -40.37 53.49
C PRO A 5 13.86 -40.67 52.65
N SER A 6 13.03 -39.66 52.40
CA SER A 6 12.19 -39.58 51.18
C SER A 6 11.93 -38.11 50.89
N GLU A 7 12.72 -37.60 49.96
CA GLU A 7 12.66 -36.26 49.40
C GLU A 7 11.45 -36.21 48.45
N GLU A 8 10.34 -35.63 48.91
CA GLU A 8 9.16 -35.41 48.08
C GLU A 8 9.44 -34.24 47.14
N VAL A 9 9.74 -34.57 45.89
CA VAL A 9 9.95 -33.63 44.80
C VAL A 9 8.65 -32.88 44.54
N VAL A 10 8.56 -31.66 45.07
CA VAL A 10 7.50 -30.70 44.76
C VAL A 10 7.72 -30.22 43.33
N VAL A 11 6.99 -30.81 42.38
CA VAL A 11 6.94 -30.35 40.99
C VAL A 11 6.06 -29.10 40.94
N HIS A 12 6.68 -27.94 40.73
CA HIS A 12 6.00 -26.69 40.41
C HIS A 12 5.53 -26.72 38.94
N PRO A 13 4.23 -26.60 38.63
CA PRO A 13 3.80 -26.45 37.25
C PRO A 13 4.16 -25.05 36.74
N ASP A 14 5.04 -25.03 35.75
CA ASP A 14 5.49 -23.85 35.01
C ASP A 14 4.31 -23.12 34.36
N HIS A 15 4.13 -21.84 34.69
CA HIS A 15 3.25 -20.93 33.96
C HIS A 15 3.93 -20.52 32.64
N ARG A 16 3.46 -21.04 31.50
CA ARG A 16 3.76 -20.47 30.18
C ARG A 16 2.53 -20.31 29.29
N ALA A 17 2.11 -19.05 29.22
CA ALA A 17 1.77 -18.29 28.02
C ALA A 17 0.81 -18.90 26.97
N GLY A 18 -0.44 -18.40 27.02
CA GLY A 18 -1.13 -17.76 25.89
C GLY A 18 -1.01 -18.40 24.51
N THR A 19 -1.93 -19.32 24.19
CA THR A 19 -2.27 -19.67 22.82
C THR A 19 -3.61 -19.01 22.49
N GLY A 20 -3.62 -18.13 21.49
CA GLY A 20 -4.79 -17.33 21.11
C GLY A 20 -6.01 -18.16 20.70
N PRO A 21 -7.23 -17.60 20.78
CA PRO A 21 -8.45 -18.32 20.49
C PRO A 21 -8.72 -18.28 18.98
N ALA A 22 -8.18 -19.23 18.24
CA ALA A 22 -8.61 -19.46 16.87
C ALA A 22 -8.56 -20.96 16.59
N ILE A 23 -9.65 -21.48 16.02
CA ILE A 23 -9.90 -22.89 15.67
C ILE A 23 -10.67 -23.67 16.76
N ARG A 24 -11.90 -23.22 17.04
CA ARG A 24 -13.01 -24.11 17.40
C ARG A 24 -14.10 -23.99 16.34
N ARG A 25 -13.86 -24.57 15.15
CA ARG A 25 -14.92 -24.81 14.14
C ARG A 25 -15.06 -26.30 13.78
N ALA A 26 -14.62 -27.20 14.67
CA ALA A 26 -14.64 -28.64 14.44
C ALA A 26 -15.52 -29.42 15.45
N ALA A 27 -16.54 -28.78 16.04
CA ALA A 27 -17.42 -29.39 17.04
C ALA A 27 -18.83 -29.72 16.52
N LEU A 28 -18.96 -30.06 15.23
CA LEU A 28 -20.21 -30.57 14.66
C LEU A 28 -19.91 -31.90 13.97
N GLY A 29 -20.46 -32.98 14.52
CA GLY A 29 -20.28 -34.35 14.05
C GLY A 29 -20.72 -34.59 12.59
N PRO A 30 -20.39 -35.76 12.02
CA PRO A 30 -20.55 -36.06 10.60
C PRO A 30 -22.03 -36.20 10.23
N GLY A 31 -22.62 -35.14 9.69
CA GLY A 31 -23.99 -35.13 9.18
C GLY A 31 -24.08 -34.87 7.67
N PRO A 32 -25.15 -35.35 6.98
CA PRO A 32 -25.36 -35.24 5.53
C PRO A 32 -25.42 -33.81 4.98
N LEU A 33 -25.58 -32.79 5.84
CA LEU A 33 -25.55 -31.37 5.50
C LEU A 33 -24.15 -30.86 5.08
N ARG A 34 -23.08 -31.59 5.42
CA ARG A 34 -21.69 -31.20 5.11
C ARG A 34 -21.37 -31.29 3.62
N ARG A 35 -22.01 -32.21 2.88
CA ARG A 35 -21.78 -32.36 1.42
C ARG A 35 -22.21 -31.13 0.60
N GLY A 36 -23.22 -30.39 1.05
CA GLY A 36 -23.65 -29.15 0.39
C GLY A 36 -22.78 -27.95 0.78
N SER A 37 -22.43 -27.86 2.08
CA SER A 37 -21.57 -26.81 2.60
C SER A 37 -20.15 -26.88 2.01
N ASP A 38 -19.58 -28.08 1.88
CA ASP A 38 -18.24 -28.27 1.29
C ASP A 38 -18.19 -27.79 -0.17
N ARG A 39 -19.26 -27.98 -0.94
CA ARG A 39 -19.34 -27.49 -2.34
C ARG A 39 -19.44 -25.96 -2.41
N LEU A 40 -20.19 -25.35 -1.50
CA LEU A 40 -20.31 -23.89 -1.43
C LEU A 40 -19.00 -23.24 -0.99
N GLU A 41 -18.33 -23.82 0.00
CA GLU A 41 -17.01 -23.38 0.46
C GLU A 41 -15.96 -23.51 -0.65
N PHE A 42 -15.95 -24.66 -1.35
CA PHE A 42 -15.08 -24.85 -2.51
C PHE A 42 -15.38 -23.84 -3.62
N LEU A 43 -16.65 -23.60 -3.96
CA LEU A 43 -17.03 -22.61 -4.97
C LEU A 43 -16.62 -21.20 -4.55
N ALA A 44 -16.79 -20.83 -3.27
CA ALA A 44 -16.37 -19.54 -2.74
C ALA A 44 -14.86 -19.35 -2.82
N LEU A 45 -14.08 -20.40 -2.54
CA LEU A 45 -12.62 -20.39 -2.72
C LEU A 45 -12.22 -20.26 -4.19
N VAL A 46 -12.87 -21.00 -5.10
CA VAL A 46 -12.63 -20.88 -6.54
C VAL A 46 -12.94 -19.47 -7.02
N LEU A 47 -14.08 -18.90 -6.63
CA LEU A 47 -14.46 -17.53 -6.99
C LEU A 47 -13.48 -16.50 -6.41
N LEU A 48 -13.00 -16.71 -5.18
CA LEU A 48 -11.97 -15.86 -4.58
C LEU A 48 -10.67 -15.90 -5.40
N VAL A 49 -10.19 -17.10 -5.74
CA VAL A 49 -8.98 -17.28 -6.54
C VAL A 49 -9.15 -16.65 -7.93
N CYS A 50 -10.26 -16.92 -8.62
CA CYS A 50 -10.56 -16.30 -9.91
C CYS A 50 -10.64 -14.77 -9.80
N GLY A 51 -11.25 -14.25 -8.72
CA GLY A 51 -11.33 -12.82 -8.44
C GLY A 51 -9.96 -12.19 -8.20
N LEU A 52 -9.06 -12.85 -7.47
CA LEU A 52 -7.69 -12.38 -7.24
C LEU A 52 -6.87 -12.36 -8.54
N LEU A 53 -7.04 -13.38 -9.40
CA LEU A 53 -6.42 -13.40 -10.72
C LEU A 53 -6.96 -12.26 -11.60
N ALA A 54 -8.27 -12.03 -11.61
CA ALA A 54 -8.87 -10.91 -12.32
C ALA A 54 -8.37 -9.56 -11.77
N ALA A 55 -8.27 -9.40 -10.44
CA ALA A 55 -7.72 -8.22 -9.79
C ALA A 55 -6.27 -7.96 -10.20
N ALA A 56 -5.44 -9.00 -10.32
CA ALA A 56 -4.06 -8.89 -10.80
C ALA A 56 -4.02 -8.39 -12.25
N LEU A 57 -4.87 -8.93 -13.13
CA LEU A 57 -4.96 -8.47 -14.53
C LEU A 57 -5.42 -7.01 -14.61
N VAL A 58 -6.40 -6.61 -13.80
CA VAL A 58 -6.87 -5.22 -13.72
C VAL A 58 -5.77 -4.30 -13.19
N GLY A 59 -5.01 -4.73 -12.18
CA GLY A 59 -3.84 -3.99 -11.67
C GLY A 59 -2.77 -3.77 -12.74
N VAL A 60 -2.44 -4.82 -13.51
CA VAL A 60 -1.50 -4.72 -14.65
C VAL A 60 -2.02 -3.77 -15.72
N ALA A 61 -3.31 -3.85 -16.06
CA ALA A 61 -3.94 -2.95 -17.02
C ALA A 61 -3.90 -1.50 -16.55
N ALA A 62 -4.19 -1.24 -15.27
CA ALA A 62 -4.12 0.08 -14.65
C ALA A 62 -2.69 0.64 -14.66
N ALA A 63 -1.68 -0.19 -14.35
CA ALA A 63 -0.28 0.22 -14.43
C ALA A 63 0.11 0.59 -15.87
N ARG A 64 -0.26 -0.22 -16.86
CA ARG A 64 0.05 0.08 -18.27
C ARG A 64 -0.64 1.35 -18.78
N ALA A 65 -1.92 1.54 -18.44
CA ALA A 65 -2.64 2.76 -18.79
C ALA A 65 -2.01 4.00 -18.13
N GLY A 66 -1.68 3.91 -16.82
CA GLY A 66 -1.01 4.98 -16.09
C GLY A 66 0.37 5.32 -16.67
N HIS A 67 1.15 4.31 -17.07
CA HIS A 67 2.46 4.50 -17.70
C HIS A 67 2.34 5.22 -19.05
N ALA A 68 1.42 4.78 -19.92
CA ALA A 68 1.20 5.41 -21.22
C ALA A 68 0.79 6.88 -21.06
N GLN A 69 -0.19 7.16 -20.20
CA GLN A 69 -0.65 8.53 -19.95
C GLN A 69 0.47 9.41 -19.38
N ALA A 70 1.23 8.93 -18.41
CA ALA A 70 2.32 9.69 -17.81
C ALA A 70 3.48 9.92 -18.79
N ARG A 71 3.74 8.96 -19.68
CA ARG A 71 4.72 9.13 -20.77
C ARG A 71 4.28 10.19 -21.77
N ASP A 72 3.01 10.18 -22.18
CA ASP A 72 2.47 11.17 -23.12
C ASP A 72 2.51 12.59 -22.51
N GLN A 73 2.18 12.71 -21.22
CA GLN A 73 2.31 13.96 -20.47
C GLN A 73 3.76 14.43 -20.39
N ALA A 74 4.70 13.52 -20.12
CA ALA A 74 6.13 13.85 -20.08
C ALA A 74 6.65 14.30 -21.45
N ALA A 75 6.22 13.64 -22.54
CA ALA A 75 6.60 13.99 -23.90
C ALA A 75 6.04 15.36 -24.32
N ALA A 76 4.77 15.64 -24.00
CA ALA A 76 4.17 16.95 -24.25
C ALA A 76 4.90 18.06 -23.47
N ALA A 77 5.17 17.84 -22.17
CA ALA A 77 5.91 18.78 -21.36
C ALA A 77 7.34 19.01 -21.87
N ALA A 78 8.03 17.96 -22.34
CA ALA A 78 9.37 18.08 -22.91
C ALA A 78 9.39 18.81 -24.26
N ALA A 79 8.29 18.78 -25.03
CA ALA A 79 8.17 19.53 -26.28
C ALA A 79 7.89 21.03 -26.06
N GLU A 80 7.24 21.38 -24.94
CA GLU A 80 6.87 22.77 -24.62
C GLU A 80 7.92 23.49 -23.77
N ARG A 81 8.68 22.75 -22.96
CA ARG A 81 9.68 23.29 -22.02
C ARG A 81 11.08 23.21 -22.60
N GLN A 82 11.90 24.20 -22.27
CA GLN A 82 13.29 24.26 -22.69
C GLN A 82 14.22 24.08 -21.48
N GLN A 83 15.34 23.41 -21.71
CA GLN A 83 16.39 23.26 -20.70
C GLN A 83 17.44 24.36 -20.91
N VAL A 84 17.65 25.21 -19.90
CA VAL A 84 18.58 26.35 -19.97
C VAL A 84 19.54 26.29 -18.77
N PRO A 85 20.83 26.65 -18.95
CA PRO A 85 21.76 26.80 -17.83
C PRO A 85 21.35 27.97 -16.92
N ALA A 86 21.12 27.69 -15.64
CA ALA A 86 21.00 28.70 -14.60
C ALA A 86 22.30 28.80 -13.81
N ARG A 87 22.76 30.02 -13.53
CA ARG A 87 23.96 30.28 -12.73
C ARG A 87 23.57 30.55 -11.29
N LEU A 88 24.20 29.84 -10.36
CA LEU A 88 24.00 30.04 -8.93
C LEU A 88 24.70 31.32 -8.48
N VAL A 89 23.97 32.22 -7.82
CA VAL A 89 24.47 33.55 -7.43
C VAL A 89 24.73 33.69 -5.93
N ASP A 90 24.08 32.88 -5.09
CA ASP A 90 24.21 32.93 -3.63
C ASP A 90 24.53 31.54 -3.06
N GLU A 91 25.27 31.46 -1.95
CA GLU A 91 25.86 30.20 -1.44
C GLU A 91 24.82 29.26 -0.81
N VAL A 92 23.91 29.72 0.05
CA VAL A 92 22.73 28.93 0.46
C VAL A 92 21.67 29.91 0.93
N ALA A 93 20.54 29.97 0.22
CA ALA A 93 19.42 30.82 0.63
C ALA A 93 18.69 30.23 1.85
N ALA A 94 18.47 28.91 1.88
CA ALA A 94 17.94 28.19 3.04
C ALA A 94 18.15 26.67 2.96
N PRO A 95 18.41 25.97 4.07
CA PRO A 95 18.30 24.51 4.13
C PRO A 95 16.83 24.07 4.07
N VAL A 96 16.51 23.07 3.24
CA VAL A 96 15.14 22.57 3.03
C VAL A 96 14.86 21.29 3.82
N GLY A 97 15.91 20.60 4.28
CA GLY A 97 15.83 19.35 5.06
C GLY A 97 16.23 18.11 4.27
N GLU A 98 16.06 16.95 4.88
CA GLU A 98 16.35 15.63 4.30
C GLU A 98 15.19 15.17 3.41
N SER A 99 15.46 14.77 2.17
CA SER A 99 14.45 14.14 1.31
C SER A 99 14.29 12.65 1.60
N TRP A 100 13.20 12.07 1.08
CA TRP A 100 12.84 10.66 1.24
C TRP A 100 13.96 9.66 0.89
N ASP A 101 14.90 10.06 0.03
CA ASP A 101 16.07 9.29 -0.39
C ASP A 101 17.29 9.46 0.54
N GLY A 102 17.13 10.11 1.70
CA GLY A 102 18.18 10.36 2.68
C GLY A 102 19.16 11.46 2.28
N ARG A 103 18.84 12.27 1.25
CA ARG A 103 19.72 13.35 0.77
C ARG A 103 19.29 14.70 1.33
N PHE A 104 20.26 15.45 1.86
CA PHE A 104 20.02 16.84 2.25
C PHE A 104 19.82 17.71 1.01
N ARG A 105 18.80 18.58 1.05
CA ARG A 105 18.54 19.57 0.02
C ARG A 105 18.70 20.99 0.53
N GLU A 106 19.22 21.82 -0.36
CA GLU A 106 19.49 23.24 -0.14
C GLU A 106 18.76 24.06 -1.19
N GLN A 107 18.31 25.23 -0.78
CA GLN A 107 17.68 26.21 -1.65
C GLN A 107 18.70 27.27 -2.03
N TRP A 108 18.86 27.52 -3.33
CA TRP A 108 19.85 28.40 -3.92
C TRP A 108 19.17 29.44 -4.81
N THR A 109 19.66 30.68 -4.81
CA THR A 109 19.22 31.70 -5.78
C THR A 109 20.00 31.52 -7.08
N ALA A 110 19.29 31.47 -8.20
CA ALA A 110 19.88 31.29 -9.52
C ALA A 110 19.36 32.35 -10.51
N VAL A 111 20.21 32.71 -11.47
CA VAL A 111 19.86 33.59 -12.60
C VAL A 111 19.98 32.83 -13.91
N TRP A 112 19.06 33.07 -14.84
CA TRP A 112 19.05 32.46 -16.17
C TRP A 112 18.51 33.41 -17.22
N ALA A 113 18.83 33.15 -18.49
CA ALA A 113 18.26 33.89 -19.60
C ALA A 113 16.96 33.21 -20.09
N GLY A 114 15.91 33.98 -20.26
CA GLY A 114 14.68 33.55 -20.92
C GLY A 114 14.86 33.41 -22.44
N PRO A 115 13.87 32.85 -23.14
CA PRO A 115 13.92 32.68 -24.60
C PRO A 115 14.08 34.00 -25.36
N ASP A 116 13.57 35.11 -24.79
CA ASP A 116 13.70 36.46 -25.34
C ASP A 116 15.02 37.17 -24.95
N GLY A 117 15.91 36.47 -24.23
CA GLY A 117 17.18 37.01 -23.72
C GLY A 117 17.06 37.83 -22.44
N THR A 118 15.85 37.97 -21.88
CA THR A 118 15.61 38.62 -20.59
C THR A 118 16.24 37.82 -19.45
N GLU A 119 16.92 38.50 -18.53
CA GLU A 119 17.45 37.84 -17.34
C GLU A 119 16.32 37.62 -16.31
N HIS A 120 16.18 36.39 -15.87
CA HIS A 120 15.25 35.99 -14.82
C HIS A 120 16.04 35.50 -13.60
N GLN A 121 15.48 35.74 -12.42
CA GLN A 121 16.02 35.28 -11.15
C GLN A 121 14.95 34.47 -10.42
N GLY A 122 15.37 33.40 -9.76
CA GLY A 122 14.49 32.62 -8.91
C GLY A 122 15.22 31.55 -8.14
N THR A 123 14.49 30.86 -7.27
CA THR A 123 15.09 29.91 -6.35
C THR A 123 15.03 28.49 -6.88
N VAL A 124 16.11 27.73 -6.69
CA VAL A 124 16.28 26.34 -7.14
C VAL A 124 16.65 25.48 -5.94
N THR A 125 16.02 24.31 -5.82
CA THR A 125 16.35 23.33 -4.78
C THR A 125 17.30 22.29 -5.38
N LEU A 126 18.48 22.13 -4.78
CA LEU A 126 19.53 21.22 -5.21
C LEU A 126 19.90 20.26 -4.08
N ALA A 127 20.53 19.14 -4.41
CA ALA A 127 21.22 18.33 -3.42
C ALA A 127 22.39 19.14 -2.83
N ALA A 128 22.66 18.93 -1.54
CA ALA A 128 23.78 19.59 -0.86
C ALA A 128 25.11 19.37 -1.60
N GLY A 129 25.97 20.40 -1.63
CA GLY A 129 27.29 20.36 -2.27
C GLY A 129 27.40 21.12 -3.60
N ALA A 130 26.37 21.89 -3.97
CA ALA A 130 26.48 22.89 -5.03
C ALA A 130 27.43 24.04 -4.60
N ARG A 131 27.91 24.82 -5.58
CA ARG A 131 28.83 25.95 -5.33
C ARG A 131 28.34 27.22 -6.02
N ALA A 132 28.55 28.36 -5.37
CA ALA A 132 28.26 29.66 -5.98
C ALA A 132 29.05 29.83 -7.29
N GLY A 133 28.40 30.38 -8.31
CA GLY A 133 28.94 30.53 -9.65
C GLY A 133 28.88 29.28 -10.53
N SER A 134 28.52 28.11 -10.00
CA SER A 134 28.30 26.91 -10.83
C SER A 134 27.02 27.05 -11.67
N SER A 135 26.98 26.35 -12.79
CA SER A 135 25.82 26.30 -13.67
C SER A 135 25.08 24.98 -13.52
N VAL A 136 23.76 25.06 -13.31
CA VAL A 136 22.88 23.91 -13.19
C VAL A 136 21.78 23.99 -14.26
N PRO A 137 21.42 22.88 -14.90
CA PRO A 137 20.34 22.89 -15.87
C PRO A 137 18.99 23.05 -15.16
N ILE A 138 18.18 24.00 -15.62
CA ILE A 138 16.79 24.18 -15.18
C ILE A 138 15.84 24.05 -16.35
N TRP A 139 14.58 23.77 -16.06
CA TRP A 139 13.51 23.74 -17.05
C TRP A 139 12.73 25.05 -16.98
N ILE A 140 12.51 25.67 -18.13
CA ILE A 140 11.72 26.89 -18.27
C ILE A 140 10.55 26.68 -19.24
N GLY A 141 9.43 27.35 -18.95
CA GLY A 141 8.29 27.47 -19.85
C GLY A 141 8.54 28.47 -20.98
N ARG A 142 7.54 28.63 -21.86
CA ARG A 142 7.64 29.56 -23.01
C ARG A 142 7.76 31.03 -22.61
N ASP A 143 7.31 31.38 -21.41
CA ASP A 143 7.37 32.73 -20.85
C ASP A 143 8.67 32.99 -20.05
N GLY A 144 9.62 32.06 -20.09
CA GLY A 144 10.88 32.14 -19.34
C GLY A 144 10.73 31.82 -17.84
N THR A 145 9.53 31.48 -17.36
CA THR A 145 9.31 31.10 -15.97
C THR A 145 9.85 29.72 -15.68
N ARG A 146 10.33 29.51 -14.45
CA ARG A 146 10.87 28.21 -14.01
C ARG A 146 9.72 27.22 -13.84
N GLU A 147 9.81 26.10 -14.54
CA GLU A 147 8.87 24.99 -14.39
C GLU A 147 9.55 23.75 -13.78
N PRO A 148 8.78 22.86 -13.13
CA PRO A 148 9.30 21.57 -12.70
C PRO A 148 9.82 20.75 -13.89
N PRO A 149 10.85 19.90 -13.68
CA PRO A 149 11.31 19.01 -14.73
C PRO A 149 10.15 18.13 -15.24
N PRO A 150 10.14 17.76 -16.53
CA PRO A 150 9.30 16.67 -17.02
C PRO A 150 9.53 15.42 -16.16
N LEU A 151 8.48 14.62 -15.98
CA LEU A 151 8.57 13.37 -15.22
C LEU A 151 9.70 12.49 -15.80
N SER A 152 10.59 12.01 -14.93
CA SER A 152 11.62 11.06 -15.35
C SER A 152 11.00 9.69 -15.67
N ALA A 153 11.71 8.86 -16.43
CA ALA A 153 11.24 7.50 -16.74
C ALA A 153 10.98 6.66 -15.46
N ASP A 154 11.78 6.89 -14.41
CA ASP A 154 11.62 6.24 -13.12
C ASP A 154 10.38 6.75 -12.38
N ASP A 155 10.10 8.06 -12.43
CA ASP A 155 8.87 8.62 -11.85
C ASP A 155 7.61 8.08 -12.53
N VAL A 156 7.64 8.01 -13.86
CA VAL A 156 6.56 7.44 -14.68
C VAL A 156 6.32 5.98 -14.30
N THR A 157 7.41 5.21 -14.15
CA THR A 157 7.34 3.78 -13.79
C THR A 157 6.85 3.60 -12.34
N GLY A 158 7.39 4.36 -11.39
CA GLY A 158 7.00 4.30 -9.98
C GLY A 158 5.52 4.65 -9.79
N ARG A 159 5.03 5.71 -10.45
CA ARG A 159 3.62 6.10 -10.43
C ARG A 159 2.71 5.01 -11.01
N ALA A 160 3.11 4.43 -12.14
CA ALA A 160 2.37 3.36 -12.79
C ALA A 160 2.29 2.09 -11.92
N VAL A 161 3.41 1.67 -11.33
CA VAL A 161 3.49 0.52 -10.42
C VAL A 161 2.65 0.77 -9.17
N GLY A 162 2.76 1.96 -8.56
CA GLY A 162 1.97 2.33 -7.39
C GLY A 162 0.46 2.29 -7.66
N GLN A 163 0.03 2.81 -8.81
CA GLN A 163 -1.37 2.74 -9.23
C GLN A 163 -1.84 1.29 -9.42
N GLY A 164 -1.08 0.47 -10.14
CA GLY A 164 -1.44 -0.93 -10.37
C GLY A 164 -1.50 -1.74 -9.07
N LEU A 165 -0.53 -1.54 -8.17
CA LEU A 165 -0.50 -2.19 -6.87
C LEU A 165 -1.67 -1.74 -5.98
N GLY A 166 -1.98 -0.44 -5.96
CA GLY A 166 -3.12 0.09 -5.22
C GLY A 166 -4.45 -0.52 -5.67
N VAL A 167 -4.66 -0.66 -6.98
CA VAL A 167 -5.84 -1.32 -7.54
C VAL A 167 -5.91 -2.80 -7.15
N PHE A 168 -4.79 -3.53 -7.29
CA PHE A 168 -4.73 -4.94 -6.91
C PHE A 168 -5.03 -5.16 -5.42
N VAL A 169 -4.38 -4.39 -4.55
CA VAL A 169 -4.57 -4.47 -3.09
C VAL A 169 -6.00 -4.10 -2.70
N GLY A 170 -6.56 -3.03 -3.28
CA GLY A 170 -7.93 -2.59 -3.00
C GLY A 170 -8.98 -3.64 -3.39
N LEU A 171 -8.86 -4.22 -4.59
CA LEU A 171 -9.76 -5.28 -5.06
C LEU A 171 -9.60 -6.56 -4.24
N SER A 172 -8.36 -6.94 -3.92
CA SER A 172 -8.09 -8.12 -3.08
C SER A 172 -8.71 -7.95 -1.69
N ALA A 173 -8.55 -6.77 -1.06
CA ALA A 173 -9.14 -6.47 0.23
C ALA A 173 -10.68 -6.55 0.18
N LEU A 174 -11.30 -6.02 -0.88
CA LEU A 174 -12.75 -6.09 -1.07
C LEU A 174 -13.24 -7.53 -1.22
N LEU A 175 -12.54 -8.36 -2.00
CA LEU A 175 -12.87 -9.78 -2.19
C LEU A 175 -12.77 -10.56 -0.87
N TRP A 176 -11.71 -10.33 -0.10
CA TRP A 176 -11.54 -10.93 1.23
C TRP A 176 -12.63 -10.48 2.22
N ALA A 177 -12.95 -9.18 2.24
CA ALA A 177 -14.01 -8.64 3.08
C ALA A 177 -15.38 -9.24 2.72
N ALA A 178 -15.68 -9.40 1.42
CA ALA A 178 -16.90 -10.05 0.95
C ALA A 178 -16.97 -11.51 1.39
N HIS A 179 -15.88 -12.27 1.22
CA HIS A 179 -15.80 -13.66 1.67
C HIS A 179 -16.02 -13.76 3.19
N ALA A 180 -15.28 -12.98 3.99
CA ALA A 180 -15.43 -13.00 5.45
C ALA A 180 -16.84 -12.59 5.89
N GLY A 181 -17.42 -11.57 5.25
CA GLY A 181 -18.78 -11.10 5.49
C GLY A 181 -19.83 -12.19 5.26
N THR A 182 -19.74 -12.96 4.17
CA THR A 182 -20.67 -14.07 3.92
C THR A 182 -20.65 -15.12 5.03
N GLY A 183 -19.46 -15.49 5.53
CA GLY A 183 -19.33 -16.42 6.65
C GLY A 183 -19.96 -15.92 7.95
N VAL A 184 -19.80 -14.61 8.25
CA VAL A 184 -20.40 -13.99 9.44
C VAL A 184 -21.92 -13.92 9.33
N LEU A 185 -22.46 -13.59 8.15
CA LEU A 185 -23.90 -13.53 7.93
C LEU A 185 -24.56 -14.90 8.04
N ILE A 186 -23.92 -15.93 7.48
CA ILE A 186 -24.39 -17.32 7.60
C ILE A 186 -24.41 -17.74 9.06
N GLU A 187 -23.33 -17.51 9.81
CA GLU A 187 -23.26 -17.86 11.24
C GLU A 187 -24.36 -17.16 12.04
N ARG A 188 -24.55 -15.84 11.83
CA ARG A 188 -25.62 -15.08 12.49
C ARG A 188 -27.01 -15.61 12.17
N SER A 189 -27.27 -15.96 10.92
CA SER A 189 -28.57 -16.53 10.51
C SER A 189 -28.83 -17.88 11.19
N ARG A 190 -27.77 -18.68 11.33
CA ARG A 190 -27.83 -19.98 11.97
C ARG A 190 -28.07 -19.85 13.48
N SER A 191 -27.39 -18.93 14.15
CA SER A 191 -27.62 -18.65 15.58
C SER A 191 -29.07 -18.22 15.84
N ARG A 192 -29.61 -17.31 15.02
CA ARG A 192 -31.01 -16.87 15.15
C ARG A 192 -32.01 -17.99 14.93
N ARG A 193 -31.75 -18.89 13.97
CA ARG A 193 -32.62 -20.05 13.74
C ARG A 193 -32.57 -21.02 14.92
N TRP A 194 -31.37 -21.25 15.46
CA TRP A 194 -31.16 -22.08 16.64
C TRP A 194 -31.92 -21.50 17.84
N GLU A 195 -31.80 -20.20 18.12
CA GLU A 195 -32.54 -19.51 19.19
C GLU A 195 -34.06 -19.66 19.03
N ALA A 196 -34.59 -19.53 17.81
CA ALA A 196 -36.01 -19.72 17.53
C ALA A 196 -36.48 -21.18 17.74
N GLU A 197 -35.66 -22.16 17.34
CA GLU A 197 -35.93 -23.57 17.57
C GLU A 197 -35.92 -23.88 19.07
N TRP A 198 -34.91 -23.44 19.83
CA TRP A 198 -34.85 -23.64 21.29
C TRP A 198 -36.03 -23.02 22.03
N ALA A 199 -36.47 -21.82 21.65
CA ALA A 199 -37.64 -21.17 22.24
C ALA A 199 -38.94 -21.98 22.03
N SER A 200 -39.02 -22.77 20.96
CA SER A 200 -40.17 -23.64 20.69
C SER A 200 -40.18 -24.93 21.52
N VAL A 201 -39.01 -25.44 21.90
CA VAL A 201 -38.88 -26.69 22.69
C VAL A 201 -38.79 -26.41 24.19
N GLU A 202 -38.36 -25.23 24.63
CA GLU A 202 -38.29 -24.85 26.05
C GLU A 202 -39.59 -25.14 26.83
N PRO A 203 -40.80 -24.92 26.29
CA PRO A 203 -42.05 -25.15 27.02
C PRO A 203 -42.40 -26.63 27.25
N SER A 204 -41.81 -27.59 26.53
CA SER A 204 -42.18 -29.01 26.63
C SER A 204 -41.46 -29.77 27.75
N TRP A 205 -40.54 -29.14 28.47
CA TRP A 205 -39.73 -29.76 29.54
C TRP A 205 -40.07 -29.25 30.95
N ARG A 206 -41.13 -28.43 31.08
CA ARG A 206 -41.72 -28.06 32.38
C ARG A 206 -42.90 -28.97 32.66
#